data_AF-A0A803P0U9-F1
#
_entry.id   AF-A0A803P0U9-F1
#
_cell.length_a   1.000
_cell.length_b   1.000
_cell.length_c   1.000
_cell.angle_alpha   90.00
_cell.angle_beta   90.00
_cell.angle_gamma   90.00
#
_symmetry.space_group_name_H-M   'P 1'
#
loop_
_entity.id
_entity.type
_entity.pdbx_description
1 polymer ?
#
loop_
_entity_poly.entity_id
_entity_poly.type
_entity_poly.pdbx_seq_one_letter_code
_entity_poly.pdbx_strand_id
1 'polypeptide(L)'
;MYGFFCQGIAPKGYIRLPLTVGENPTARTLMAWFVLINVPSAFNSMIGRPTLYDLKAVTSIYHLCLKIPTRHRVGCLRGDQQSTHNCYNLALSKAKKEKMLAKSSKEEPDKGQ
;
A
#
# COMPACT_ATOMS: atom_id res chain seq x y z
N MET A 1 -6.25 12.45 -10.01
CA MET A 1 -5.97 12.71 -8.58
C MET A 1 -4.50 13.10 -8.49
N TYR A 2 -4.16 14.35 -8.18
CA TYR A 2 -2.78 14.71 -7.83
C TYR A 2 -2.60 14.31 -6.36
N GLY A 3 -1.76 13.30 -6.11
CA GLY A 3 -1.61 12.69 -4.78
C GLY A 3 -0.20 12.13 -4.60
N PHE A 4 -0.03 11.22 -3.64
CA PHE A 4 1.23 10.62 -3.14
C PHE A 4 2.35 10.33 -4.18
N PHE A 5 2.02 10.11 -5.44
CA PHE A 5 2.97 9.83 -6.51
C PHE A 5 3.50 11.08 -7.23
N CYS A 6 3.03 12.29 -6.87
CA CYS A 6 3.32 13.58 -7.54
C CYS A 6 3.14 13.58 -9.07
N GLN A 7 2.58 12.49 -9.61
CA GLN A 7 2.31 12.20 -11.00
C GLN A 7 0.80 11.97 -11.10
N GLY A 8 0.17 12.52 -12.13
CA GLY A 8 -1.26 12.38 -12.33
C GLY A 8 -1.59 10.93 -12.67
N ILE A 9 -2.09 10.16 -11.69
CA ILE A 9 -2.57 8.81 -11.93
C ILE A 9 -4.09 8.85 -12.10
N ALA A 10 -4.55 8.31 -13.23
CA ALA A 10 -5.97 8.12 -13.49
C ALA A 10 -6.49 6.93 -12.68
N PRO A 11 -7.51 7.10 -11.82
CA PRO A 11 -8.15 5.98 -11.15
C PRO A 11 -8.85 5.10 -12.18
N LYS A 12 -8.73 3.77 -12.05
CA LYS A 12 -9.50 2.81 -12.85
C LYS A 12 -10.96 2.73 -12.42
N GLY A 13 -11.25 3.07 -11.16
CA GLY A 13 -12.59 3.02 -10.59
C GLY A 13 -12.58 3.09 -9.08
N TYR A 14 -13.74 2.83 -8.48
CA TYR A 14 -13.96 2.78 -7.05
C TYR A 14 -14.60 1.45 -6.67
N ILE A 15 -14.21 0.88 -5.53
CA ILE A 15 -14.80 -0.34 -5.01
C ILE A 15 -15.06 -0.20 -3.51
N ARG A 16 -16.15 -0.80 -3.03
CA ARG A 16 -16.47 -0.86 -1.62
C ARG A 16 -16.18 -2.26 -1.10
N LEU A 17 -15.21 -2.38 -0.19
CA LEU A 17 -14.77 -3.68 0.34
C LEU A 17 -14.81 -3.69 1.87
N PRO A 18 -15.06 -4.86 2.49
CA PRO A 18 -14.87 -5.01 3.92
C PRO A 18 -13.37 -4.92 4.25
N LEU A 19 -13.02 -4.00 5.14
CA LEU A 19 -11.68 -3.84 5.69
C LEU A 19 -11.69 -4.31 7.14
N THR A 20 -10.94 -5.37 7.41
CA THR A 20 -10.67 -5.85 8.78
C THR A 20 -9.30 -5.36 9.23
N VAL A 21 -9.25 -4.71 10.39
CA VAL A 21 -8.00 -4.19 10.97
C VAL A 21 -7.80 -4.75 12.37
N GLY A 22 -6.56 -5.17 12.65
CA GLY A 22 -6.17 -5.81 13.90
C GLY A 22 -6.38 -7.32 13.89
N GLU A 23 -5.99 -7.96 14.98
CA GLU A 23 -6.10 -9.41 15.19
C GLU A 23 -7.13 -9.71 16.28
N ASN A 24 -7.75 -10.89 16.22
CA ASN A 24 -8.69 -11.34 17.25
C ASN A 24 -8.00 -11.39 18.62
N PRO A 25 -8.64 -10.93 19.71
CA PRO A 25 -10.05 -10.52 19.84
C PRO A 25 -10.33 -9.03 19.57
N THR A 26 -9.32 -8.27 19.11
CA THR A 26 -9.42 -6.81 18.88
C THR A 26 -9.67 -6.42 17.42
N ALA A 27 -9.91 -7.39 16.56
CA ALA A 27 -10.19 -7.16 15.15
C ALA A 27 -11.48 -6.34 14.98
N ARG A 28 -11.45 -5.40 14.03
CA ARG A 28 -12.59 -4.56 13.70
C ARG A 28 -12.79 -4.52 12.20
N THR A 29 -14.02 -4.77 11.76
CA THR A 29 -14.38 -4.78 10.35
C THR A 29 -15.33 -3.62 10.04
N LEU A 30 -15.04 -2.88 8.96
CA LEU A 30 -15.94 -1.86 8.42
C LEU A 30 -15.97 -1.92 6.89
N MET A 31 -16.95 -1.27 6.27
CA MET A 31 -16.98 -1.09 4.82
C MET A 31 -16.22 0.19 4.45
N ALA A 32 -15.18 0.06 3.64
CA ALA A 32 -14.39 1.21 3.17
C ALA A 32 -14.46 1.34 1.64
N TRP A 33 -14.41 2.58 1.17
CA TRP A 33 -14.22 2.89 -0.24
C TRP A 33 -12.74 2.88 -0.60
N PHE A 34 -12.39 2.15 -1.65
CA PHE A 34 -11.05 2.09 -2.22
C PHE A 34 -11.07 2.64 -3.64
N VAL A 35 -10.00 3.35 -3.99
CA VAL A 35 -9.73 3.78 -5.36
C VAL A 35 -8.88 2.71 -6.01
N LEU A 36 -9.34 2.15 -7.13
CA LEU A 36 -8.59 1.17 -7.89
C LEU A 36 -7.58 1.88 -8.77
N ILE A 37 -6.31 1.54 -8.58
CA ILE A 37 -5.19 2.12 -9.32
C ILE A 37 -4.33 0.98 -9.85
N ASN A 38 -3.91 1.08 -11.11
CA ASN A 38 -3.02 0.10 -11.74
C ASN A 38 -1.65 0.71 -12.00
N VAL A 39 -0.87 0.83 -10.94
CA VAL A 39 0.51 1.30 -11.01
C VAL A 39 1.43 0.31 -10.33
N PRO A 40 2.64 0.08 -10.85
CA PRO A 40 3.67 -0.66 -10.13
C PRO A 40 3.93 0.04 -8.78
N SER A 41 3.70 -0.67 -7.68
CA SER A 41 3.83 -0.14 -6.33
C SER A 41 4.32 -1.23 -5.39
N ALA A 42 5.10 -0.85 -4.38
CA ALA A 42 5.46 -1.74 -3.26
C ALA A 42 4.30 -1.94 -2.27
N PHE A 43 3.20 -1.21 -2.44
CA PHE A 43 2.02 -1.24 -1.59
C PHE A 43 0.81 -1.78 -2.35
N ASN A 44 0.08 -2.70 -1.71
CA ASN A 44 -1.16 -3.27 -2.26
C ASN A 44 -2.36 -2.34 -2.10
N SER A 45 -2.39 -1.56 -1.01
CA SER A 45 -3.46 -0.62 -0.71
C SER A 45 -2.96 0.51 0.19
N MET A 46 -3.63 1.65 0.15
CA MET A 46 -3.39 2.79 1.04
C MET A 46 -4.68 3.13 1.76
N ILE A 47 -4.60 3.25 3.09
CA ILE A 47 -5.73 3.61 3.94
C ILE A 47 -5.68 5.11 4.19
N GLY A 48 -6.70 5.81 3.69
CA GLY A 48 -6.81 7.26 3.85
C GLY A 48 -7.32 7.69 5.23
N ARG A 49 -7.21 9.00 5.50
CA ARG A 49 -7.75 9.63 6.71
C ARG A 49 -9.24 9.35 6.96
N PRO A 50 -10.15 9.34 5.96
CA PRO A 50 -11.56 9.03 6.20
C PRO A 50 -11.76 7.65 6.84
N THR A 51 -11.09 6.63 6.32
CA THR A 51 -11.18 5.26 6.87
C THR A 51 -10.57 5.17 8.27
N LEU A 52 -9.47 5.87 8.52
CA LEU A 52 -8.87 5.94 9.87
C LEU A 52 -9.80 6.67 10.85
N TYR A 53 -10.52 7.69 10.40
CA TYR A 53 -11.52 8.40 11.19
C TYR A 53 -12.68 7.47 11.59
N ASP A 54 -13.21 6.69 10.65
CA ASP A 54 -14.28 5.71 10.92
C ASP A 54 -13.83 4.62 11.90
N LEU A 55 -12.56 4.22 11.82
CA LEU A 55 -11.95 3.30 12.79
C LEU A 55 -11.73 3.95 14.17
N LYS A 56 -11.85 5.28 14.29
CA LYS A 56 -11.40 6.07 15.45
C LYS A 56 -9.93 5.79 15.78
N ALA A 57 -9.12 5.62 14.75
CA ALA A 57 -7.74 5.19 14.89
C ALA A 57 -6.82 6.31 15.37
N VAL A 58 -5.85 5.96 16.21
CA VAL A 58 -4.80 6.86 16.70
C VAL A 58 -3.45 6.33 16.23
N THR A 59 -2.80 7.08 15.36
CA THR A 59 -1.49 6.72 14.81
C THR A 59 -0.39 7.22 15.74
N SER A 60 0.44 6.30 16.21
CA SER A 60 1.64 6.61 16.98
C SER A 60 2.87 6.29 16.13
N ILE A 61 3.44 7.31 15.49
CA ILE A 61 4.64 7.19 14.65
C ILE A 61 5.82 6.65 15.46
N TYR A 62 6.04 7.18 16.66
CA TYR A 62 7.17 6.79 17.52
C TYR A 62 7.19 5.29 17.83
N HIS A 63 6.02 4.70 18.09
CA HIS A 63 5.87 3.28 18.39
C HIS A 63 5.54 2.42 17.17
N LEU A 64 5.49 3.03 15.97
CA LEU A 64 5.00 2.40 14.73
C LEU A 64 3.70 1.63 14.95
N CYS A 65 2.77 2.18 15.73
CA CYS A 65 1.52 1.49 16.09
C CYS A 65 0.30 2.31 15.70
N LEU A 66 -0.67 1.65 15.08
CA LEU A 66 -2.01 2.17 14.88
C LEU A 66 -2.95 1.60 15.95
N LYS A 67 -3.39 2.45 16.88
CA LYS A 67 -4.30 2.07 17.95
C LYS A 67 -5.74 2.22 17.49
N ILE A 68 -6.57 1.22 17.74
CA ILE A 68 -7.99 1.22 17.37
C ILE A 68 -8.81 0.87 18.61
N PRO A 69 -9.75 1.73 19.03
CA PRO A 69 -10.64 1.40 20.13
C PRO A 69 -11.59 0.27 19.71
N THR A 70 -11.70 -0.73 20.57
CA THR A 70 -12.67 -1.84 20.47
C THR A 70 -13.63 -1.78 21.65
N ARG A 71 -14.66 -2.63 21.68
CA ARG A 71 -15.71 -2.58 22.72
C ARG A 71 -15.17 -2.67 24.15
N HIS A 72 -14.08 -3.41 24.37
CA HIS A 72 -13.56 -3.67 25.71
C HIS A 72 -12.07 -3.34 25.87
N ARG A 73 -11.32 -3.14 24.78
CA ARG A 73 -9.87 -2.95 24.79
C ARG A 73 -9.43 -2.01 23.66
N VAL A 74 -8.17 -1.58 23.68
CA VAL A 74 -7.54 -0.89 22.54
C VAL A 74 -6.69 -1.92 21.80
N GLY A 75 -7.02 -2.19 20.54
CA GLY A 75 -6.15 -2.96 19.64
C GLY A 75 -4.97 -2.10 19.20
N CYS A 76 -3.79 -2.69 19.03
CA CYS A 76 -2.60 -2.01 18.49
C CYS A 76 -2.09 -2.84 17.31
N LEU A 77 -2.23 -2.29 16.11
CA LEU A 77 -1.56 -2.83 14.93
C LEU A 77 -0.14 -2.27 14.90
N ARG A 78 0.85 -3.11 15.18
CA ARG A 78 2.26 -2.73 15.11
C ARG A 78 2.79 -2.94 13.71
N GLY A 79 3.58 -1.97 13.24
CA GLY A 79 4.39 -2.12 12.06
C GLY A 79 5.54 -3.08 12.32
N ASP A 80 5.82 -3.94 11.33
CA ASP A 80 6.99 -4.79 11.31
C ASP A 80 8.04 -4.16 10.39
N GLN A 81 9.04 -3.52 11.00
CA GLN A 81 10.09 -2.82 10.27
C GLN A 81 10.98 -3.79 9.47
N GLN A 82 11.22 -5.00 9.98
CA GLN A 82 12.08 -5.97 9.32
C GLN A 82 11.41 -6.49 8.05
N SER A 83 10.14 -6.92 8.15
CA SER A 83 9.38 -7.33 6.99
C SER A 83 9.20 -6.19 5.98
N THR A 84 8.98 -4.96 6.46
CA THR A 84 8.87 -3.78 5.59
C THR A 84 10.17 -3.54 4.81
N HIS A 85 11.32 -3.62 5.47
CA HIS A 85 12.62 -3.46 4.84
C HIS A 85 12.89 -4.54 3.78
N ASN A 86 12.56 -5.80 4.10
CA ASN A 86 12.69 -6.92 3.16
C ASN A 86 11.80 -6.74 1.92
N CYS A 87 10.53 -6.37 2.12
CA CYS A 87 9.58 -6.09 1.03
C CYS A 87 10.05 -4.94 0.14
N TYR A 88 10.59 -3.86 0.73
CA TYR A 88 11.12 -2.73 -0.02
C TYR A 88 12.31 -3.14 -0.91
N ASN A 89 13.26 -3.91 -0.36
CA ASN A 89 14.41 -4.40 -1.14
C ASN A 89 13.99 -5.35 -2.27
N LEU A 90 12.98 -6.20 -2.03
CA LEU A 90 12.42 -7.07 -3.06
C LEU A 90 11.73 -6.27 -4.17
N ALA A 91 10.99 -5.21 -3.81
CA ALA A 91 10.37 -4.33 -4.80
C ALA A 91 11.43 -3.61 -5.66
N LEU A 92 12.51 -3.14 -5.06
CA LEU A 92 13.64 -2.51 -5.76
C LEU A 92 14.35 -3.48 -6.70
N SER A 93 14.62 -4.71 -6.27
CA SER A 93 15.29 -5.71 -7.11
C SER A 93 14.42 -6.10 -8.30
N LYS A 94 13.10 -6.27 -8.09
CA LYS A 94 12.13 -6.52 -9.16
C LYS A 94 12.08 -5.36 -10.17
N ALA A 95 12.02 -4.12 -9.69
CA ALA A 95 12.04 -2.94 -10.55
C ALA A 95 13.33 -2.82 -11.37
N LYS A 96 14.49 -3.19 -10.80
CA LYS A 96 15.76 -3.26 -11.54
C LYS A 96 15.71 -4.32 -12.63
N LYS A 97 15.20 -5.53 -12.34
CA LYS A 97 15.08 -6.62 -13.31
C LYS A 97 14.13 -6.26 -14.46
N GLU A 98 12.99 -5.64 -14.16
CA GLU A 98 12.05 -5.16 -15.18
C GLU A 98 12.67 -4.10 -16.09
N LYS A 99 13.48 -3.18 -15.54
CA LYS A 99 14.25 -2.20 -16.34
C LYS A 99 15.33 -2.84 -17.21
N MET A 100 15.99 -3.90 -16.73
CA MET A 100 16.97 -4.66 -17.52
C MET A 100 16.29 -5.39 -18.69
N LEU A 101 15.16 -6.05 -18.43
CA LEU A 101 14.38 -6.77 -19.45
C LEU A 101 13.76 -5.83 -20.49
N ALA A 102 13.33 -4.63 -20.07
CA ALA A 102 12.83 -3.58 -20.98
C ALA A 102 13.95 -2.89 -21.78
N LYS A 103 15.23 -3.07 -21.41
CA LYS A 103 16.40 -2.60 -22.18
C LYS A 103 16.87 -3.64 -23.18
N SER A 104 16.91 -4.92 -22.81
CA SER A 104 17.28 -6.01 -23.73
C SER A 104 16.27 -6.23 -24.87
N SER A 105 15.06 -5.71 -24.74
CA SER A 105 14.03 -5.70 -25.81
C SER A 105 14.04 -4.42 -26.66
N LYS A 106 15.00 -3.51 -26.45
CA LYS A 106 15.22 -2.30 -27.26
C LYS A 106 16.56 -2.28 -28.01
N GLU A 107 17.38 -3.31 -27.87
CA GLU A 107 18.54 -3.56 -28.74
C GLU A 107 18.15 -4.60 -29.80
N GLU A 108 17.45 -4.15 -30.84
CA GLU A 108 17.58 -4.74 -32.17
C GLU A 108 18.50 -3.79 -32.96
N PRO A 109 19.68 -4.22 -33.43
CA PRO A 109 20.48 -3.42 -34.33
C PRO A 109 19.92 -3.55 -35.75
N ASP A 110 19.04 -2.63 -36.14
CA ASP A 110 18.88 -2.31 -37.57
C ASP A 110 19.71 -1.07 -37.91
N LYS A 111 20.78 -1.30 -38.65
CA LYS A 111 21.06 -0.60 -39.91
C LYS A 111 22.20 -1.30 -40.63
N GLY A 112 21.85 -1.92 -41.76
CA GLY A 112 22.77 -2.63 -42.63
C GLY A 112 23.69 -1.76 -43.47
N GLN A 113 24.65 -2.45 -44.08
CA GLN A 113 24.96 -2.45 -45.51
C GLN A 113 25.69 -3.75 -45.83
#